data_AF-A0A0D2S0C5-F1
#
_entry.id   AF-A0A0D2S0C5-F1
#
_cell.length_a   1.000
_cell.length_b   1.000
_cell.length_c   1.000
_cell.angle_alpha   90.00
_cell.angle_beta   90.00
_cell.angle_gamma   90.00
#
_symmetry.space_group_name_H-M   'P 1'
#
loop_
_entity.id
_entity.type
_entity.pdbx_description
1 polymer ?
#
loop_
_entity_poly.entity_id
_entity_poly.type
_entity_poly.pdbx_seq_one_letter_code
_entity_poly.pdbx_strand_id
1 'polypeptide(L)'
;MELHLNNFLYRRISHRTHHQNHGNVEKDESWVPMSEDLYNGLSSRTKFLRFKIPFPLFAYPVYLWHRSPGKTGSHFNPYSNLFAPQERKHIMTSTTCWIAMVVFLVYLSFVIGPSMTFKLYGVPYLIFVAWLDVVTYLHHHGYEQKLPWYRGKEWSYLRGGLTTIDRDYGIFNGIHHDIGTHVIHHLFPQIPHYHLVEATKAAKPVIGKYYREPKKSGPIPFHLIENLVSSMKQDHYVSNSGEIVFYQTDPNLFSPPKSA
;
A
#
# COMPACT_ATOMS: atom_id res chain seq x y z
N MET A 1 4.15 5.75 10.84
CA MET A 1 4.76 4.54 10.21
C MET A 1 5.16 4.79 8.75
N GLU A 2 4.23 5.18 7.89
CA GLU A 2 4.52 5.52 6.48
C GLU A 2 5.50 6.71 6.32
N LEU A 3 5.42 7.67 7.24
CA LEU A 3 6.25 8.88 7.26
C LEU A 3 7.70 8.62 7.74
N HIS A 4 7.92 7.68 8.66
CA HIS A 4 9.27 7.32 9.14
C HIS A 4 10.06 6.50 8.12
N LEU A 5 9.35 5.77 7.27
CA LEU A 5 9.96 4.99 6.20
C LEU A 5 10.50 5.87 5.05
N ASN A 6 10.19 7.16 5.02
CA ASN A 6 10.79 8.13 4.08
C ASN A 6 12.28 8.40 4.32
N ASN A 7 12.87 7.79 5.36
CA ASN A 7 14.32 7.82 5.58
C ASN A 7 15.11 7.03 4.53
N PHE A 8 14.50 6.05 3.86
CA PHE A 8 15.07 5.42 2.67
C PHE A 8 14.65 6.20 1.43
N LEU A 9 15.63 6.74 0.69
CA LEU A 9 15.37 7.66 -0.41
C LEU A 9 14.64 6.97 -1.56
N TYR A 10 14.92 5.69 -1.83
CA TYR A 10 14.17 4.93 -2.84
C TYR A 10 12.67 4.90 -2.54
N ARG A 11 12.30 4.82 -1.26
CA ARG A 11 10.90 4.76 -0.84
C ARG A 11 10.27 6.13 -0.89
N ARG A 12 10.97 7.17 -0.45
CA ARG A 12 10.49 8.55 -0.58
C ARG A 12 10.17 8.89 -2.03
N ILE A 13 11.03 8.47 -2.97
CA ILE A 13 10.86 8.71 -4.40
C ILE A 13 9.68 7.90 -4.96
N SER A 14 9.61 6.59 -4.69
CA SER A 14 8.49 5.77 -5.21
C SER A 14 7.15 6.16 -4.59
N HIS A 15 7.13 6.57 -3.32
CA HIS A 15 5.95 7.12 -2.65
C HIS A 15 5.50 8.47 -3.24
N ARG A 16 6.44 9.33 -3.65
CA ARG A 16 6.11 10.54 -4.43
C ARG A 16 5.41 10.17 -5.74
N THR A 17 5.91 9.15 -6.44
CA THR A 17 5.27 8.66 -7.68
C THR A 17 3.85 8.13 -7.42
N HIS A 18 3.63 7.44 -6.29
CA HIS A 18 2.30 7.01 -5.85
C HIS A 18 1.35 8.21 -5.64
N HIS A 19 1.74 9.23 -4.87
CA HIS A 19 0.91 10.43 -4.71
C HIS A 19 0.66 11.18 -6.02
N GLN A 20 1.62 11.19 -6.94
CA GLN A 20 1.41 11.85 -8.24
C GLN A 20 0.40 11.13 -9.13
N ASN A 21 0.15 9.84 -8.88
CA ASN A 21 -0.63 8.97 -9.75
C ASN A 21 -1.75 8.20 -9.04
N HIS A 22 -2.09 8.55 -7.80
CA HIS A 22 -3.08 7.81 -7.00
C HIS A 22 -4.39 7.58 -7.76
N GLY A 23 -4.97 6.40 -7.63
CA GLY A 23 -6.24 6.05 -8.28
C GLY A 23 -6.18 5.94 -9.81
N ASN A 24 -4.98 5.98 -10.41
CA ASN A 24 -4.75 5.67 -11.81
C ASN A 24 -4.41 4.18 -11.98
N VAL A 25 -5.13 3.45 -12.84
CA VAL A 25 -4.89 2.01 -13.04
C VAL A 25 -3.50 1.69 -13.59
N GLU A 26 -2.91 2.59 -14.38
CA GLU A 26 -1.68 2.32 -15.13
C GLU A 26 -0.44 2.89 -14.43
N LYS A 27 -0.59 4.09 -13.87
CA LYS A 27 0.53 4.89 -13.36
C LYS A 27 0.74 4.78 -11.85
N ASP A 28 -0.26 4.35 -11.09
CA ASP A 28 -0.12 4.14 -9.64
C ASP A 28 0.76 2.90 -9.35
N GLU A 29 1.44 2.85 -8.21
CA GLU A 29 2.53 1.91 -7.91
C GLU A 29 2.17 0.80 -6.93
N SER A 30 1.50 1.15 -5.84
CA SER A 30 1.26 0.27 -4.70
C SER A 30 -0.20 -0.13 -4.64
N TRP A 31 -0.48 -1.41 -4.40
CA TRP A 31 -1.85 -1.96 -4.32
C TRP A 31 -2.78 -1.56 -5.48
N VAL A 32 -2.21 -1.30 -6.66
CA VAL A 32 -2.97 -0.99 -7.88
C VAL A 32 -3.77 -2.21 -8.35
N PRO A 33 -4.99 -2.03 -8.90
CA PRO A 33 -5.76 -3.10 -9.51
C PRO A 33 -5.01 -3.69 -10.70
N MET A 34 -5.16 -5.00 -10.88
CA MET A 34 -4.69 -5.67 -12.09
C MET A 34 -5.81 -5.66 -13.12
N SER A 35 -5.45 -5.52 -14.41
CA SER A 35 -6.39 -5.79 -15.48
C SER A 35 -6.83 -7.27 -15.43
N GLU A 36 -8.01 -7.55 -15.96
CA GLU A 36 -8.55 -8.90 -16.05
C GLU A 36 -7.59 -9.85 -16.78
N ASP A 37 -6.95 -9.41 -17.87
CA ASP A 37 -5.98 -10.22 -18.61
C ASP A 37 -4.75 -10.55 -17.76
N LEU A 38 -4.20 -9.56 -17.05
CA LEU A 38 -3.06 -9.76 -16.16
C LEU A 38 -3.44 -10.72 -15.04
N TYR A 39 -4.60 -10.51 -14.41
CA TYR A 39 -5.11 -11.40 -13.37
C TYR A 39 -5.26 -12.83 -13.88
N ASN A 40 -5.86 -13.03 -15.05
CA ASN A 40 -6.06 -14.36 -15.64
C ASN A 40 -4.74 -15.05 -16.00
N GLY A 41 -3.72 -14.29 -16.40
CA GLY A 41 -2.37 -14.80 -16.65
C GLY A 41 -1.57 -15.18 -15.40
N LEU A 42 -2.00 -14.80 -14.19
CA LEU A 42 -1.28 -15.15 -12.95
C LEU A 42 -1.46 -16.62 -12.57
N SER A 43 -0.38 -17.24 -12.08
CA SER A 43 -0.44 -18.58 -11.49
C SER A 43 -1.38 -18.62 -10.28
N SER A 44 -2.01 -19.78 -10.04
CA SER A 44 -2.86 -19.99 -8.86
C SER A 44 -2.13 -19.74 -7.55
N ARG A 45 -0.81 -20.02 -7.49
CA ARG A 45 0.02 -19.71 -6.32
C ARG A 45 0.14 -18.21 -6.09
N THR A 46 0.38 -17.42 -7.14
CA THR A 46 0.47 -15.96 -7.04
C THR A 46 -0.87 -15.37 -6.59
N LYS A 47 -1.98 -15.83 -7.17
CA LYS A 47 -3.32 -15.40 -6.74
C LYS A 47 -3.58 -15.76 -5.27
N PHE A 48 -3.26 -16.99 -4.86
CA PHE A 48 -3.39 -17.43 -3.48
C PHE A 48 -2.59 -16.54 -2.51
N LEU A 49 -1.30 -16.30 -2.78
CA LEU A 49 -0.45 -15.45 -1.95
C LEU A 49 -0.91 -13.98 -1.91
N ARG A 50 -1.55 -13.50 -2.97
CA ARG A 50 -2.02 -12.10 -3.08
C ARG A 50 -3.37 -11.83 -2.44
N PHE A 51 -4.25 -12.83 -2.32
CA PHE A 51 -5.62 -12.63 -1.82
C PHE A 51 -5.96 -13.43 -0.56
N LYS A 52 -5.18 -14.45 -0.18
CA LYS A 52 -5.45 -15.25 1.03
C LYS A 52 -4.72 -14.69 2.24
N ILE A 53 -5.44 -14.04 3.15
CA ILE A 53 -4.88 -13.63 4.46
C ILE A 53 -4.31 -14.87 5.19
N PRO A 54 -3.08 -14.77 5.77
CA PRO A 54 -2.31 -13.56 6.03
C PRO A 54 -1.22 -13.24 5.00
N PHE A 55 -1.07 -14.01 3.92
CA PHE A 55 0.04 -13.86 2.98
C PHE A 55 0.22 -12.45 2.37
N PRO A 56 -0.85 -11.72 1.98
CA PRO A 56 -0.72 -10.39 1.41
C PRO A 56 -0.15 -9.37 2.40
N LEU A 57 -0.25 -9.64 3.71
CA LEU A 57 0.27 -8.76 4.76
C LEU A 57 1.81 -8.83 4.85
N PHE A 58 2.45 -9.76 4.15
CA PHE A 58 3.90 -9.86 4.08
C PHE A 58 4.41 -9.56 2.67
N ALA A 59 3.61 -8.87 1.85
CA ALA A 59 3.93 -8.59 0.46
C ALA A 59 4.94 -7.45 0.31
N TYR A 60 5.04 -6.53 1.28
CA TYR A 60 5.90 -5.34 1.16
C TYR A 60 7.37 -5.65 0.80
N PRO A 61 8.08 -6.61 1.45
CA PRO A 61 9.41 -6.99 1.01
C PRO A 61 9.43 -7.51 -0.43
N VAL A 62 8.47 -8.34 -0.85
CA VAL A 62 8.41 -8.83 -2.23
C VAL A 62 8.20 -7.66 -3.21
N TYR A 63 7.33 -6.71 -2.86
CA TYR A 63 7.07 -5.49 -3.62
C TYR A 63 8.34 -4.63 -3.78
N LEU A 64 9.19 -4.53 -2.76
CA LEU A 64 10.45 -3.79 -2.88
C LEU A 64 11.39 -4.42 -3.92
N TRP A 65 11.44 -5.75 -4.01
CA TRP A 65 12.31 -6.46 -4.96
C TRP A 65 11.74 -6.52 -6.37
N HIS A 66 10.43 -6.74 -6.50
CA HIS A 66 9.80 -7.12 -7.76
C HIS A 66 8.65 -6.21 -8.22
N ARG A 67 8.24 -5.24 -7.40
CA ARG A 67 7.04 -4.38 -7.58
C ARG A 67 5.75 -5.20 -7.67
N SER A 68 4.64 -4.48 -7.92
CA SER A 68 3.32 -5.06 -8.14
C SER A 68 3.28 -5.87 -9.45
N PRO A 69 2.44 -6.92 -9.56
CA PRO A 69 2.24 -7.64 -10.81
C PRO A 69 1.97 -6.69 -11.99
N GLY A 70 2.54 -7.01 -13.16
CA GLY A 70 2.46 -6.14 -14.35
C GLY A 70 3.48 -5.00 -14.38
N LYS A 71 4.23 -4.78 -13.30
CA LYS A 71 5.36 -3.83 -13.26
C LYS A 71 6.69 -4.58 -13.14
N THR A 72 7.75 -3.97 -13.65
CA THR A 72 9.11 -4.55 -13.66
C THR A 72 10.11 -3.65 -12.95
N GLY A 73 11.21 -4.22 -12.47
CA GLY A 73 12.25 -3.48 -11.76
C GLY A 73 12.18 -3.64 -10.24
N SER A 74 13.10 -2.96 -9.57
CA SER A 74 13.34 -3.11 -8.14
C SER A 74 13.59 -1.76 -7.49
N HIS A 75 13.17 -1.59 -6.25
CA HIS A 75 13.46 -0.40 -5.46
C HIS A 75 14.95 -0.28 -5.09
N PHE A 76 15.71 -1.38 -5.17
CA PHE A 76 17.15 -1.39 -4.89
C PHE A 76 18.02 -1.17 -6.12
N ASN A 77 17.44 -1.22 -7.32
CA ASN A 77 18.16 -1.03 -8.57
C ASN A 77 18.06 0.43 -9.03
N PRO A 78 19.17 1.21 -9.06
CA PRO A 78 19.15 2.60 -9.51
C PRO A 78 18.72 2.76 -10.98
N TYR A 79 18.87 1.71 -11.81
CA TYR A 79 18.46 1.72 -13.22
C TYR A 79 17.04 1.20 -13.44
N SER A 80 16.29 0.94 -12.36
CA SER A 80 14.86 0.64 -12.46
C SER A 80 14.10 1.82 -13.10
N ASN A 81 13.10 1.52 -13.94
CA ASN A 81 12.20 2.52 -14.52
C ASN A 81 11.30 3.23 -13.49
N LEU A 82 11.42 2.84 -12.20
CA LEU A 82 10.87 3.58 -11.06
C LEU A 82 11.51 4.96 -10.86
N PHE A 83 12.77 5.12 -11.27
CA PHE A 83 13.60 6.25 -10.86
C PHE A 83 14.14 7.03 -12.06
N ALA A 84 14.11 8.36 -11.97
CA ALA A 84 14.70 9.20 -13.00
C ALA A 84 16.25 9.15 -12.92
N PRO A 85 16.98 9.40 -14.02
CA PRO A 85 18.44 9.33 -14.03
C PRO A 85 19.12 10.17 -12.94
N GLN A 86 18.58 11.34 -12.62
CA GLN A 86 19.08 12.23 -11.57
C GLN A 86 18.91 11.68 -10.14
N GLU A 87 18.05 10.68 -9.94
CA GLU A 87 17.74 10.11 -8.63
C GLU A 87 18.62 8.90 -8.28
N ARG A 88 19.37 8.37 -9.26
CA ARG A 88 20.18 7.14 -9.13
C ARG A 88 21.09 7.13 -7.91
N LYS A 89 21.77 8.24 -7.63
CA LYS A 89 22.68 8.36 -6.48
C LYS A 89 21.95 8.12 -5.16
N HIS A 90 20.72 8.64 -5.02
CA HIS A 90 19.90 8.43 -3.83
C HIS A 90 19.49 6.96 -3.63
N ILE A 91 19.22 6.26 -4.74
CA ILE A 91 18.91 4.82 -4.72
C ILE A 91 20.14 4.03 -4.29
N MET A 92 21.29 4.30 -4.89
CA MET A 92 22.57 3.67 -4.50
C MET A 92 22.87 3.86 -3.02
N THR A 93 22.77 5.09 -2.50
CA THR A 93 22.97 5.36 -1.06
C THR A 93 22.03 4.54 -0.20
N SER A 94 20.73 4.52 -0.53
CA SER A 94 19.73 3.80 0.26
C SER A 94 19.95 2.28 0.22
N THR A 95 20.31 1.73 -0.94
CA THR A 95 20.65 0.32 -1.12
C THR A 95 21.90 -0.04 -0.31
N THR A 96 22.94 0.80 -0.33
CA THR A 96 24.16 0.58 0.47
C THR A 96 23.86 0.60 1.97
N CYS A 97 23.07 1.56 2.46
CA CYS A 97 22.65 1.61 3.86
C CYS A 97 21.84 0.37 4.25
N TRP A 98 20.95 -0.10 3.37
CA TRP A 98 20.17 -1.31 3.61
C TRP A 98 21.06 -2.57 3.69
N ILE A 99 22.01 -2.72 2.77
CA ILE A 99 22.99 -3.83 2.79
C ILE A 99 23.83 -3.78 4.07
N ALA A 100 24.30 -2.59 4.46
CA ALA A 100 25.06 -2.41 5.70
C ALA A 100 24.26 -2.85 6.93
N MET A 101 22.95 -2.52 6.98
CA MET A 101 22.07 -2.97 8.06
C MET A 101 21.92 -4.49 8.08
N VAL A 102 21.77 -5.14 6.93
CA VAL A 102 21.69 -6.62 6.86
C VAL A 102 22.98 -7.26 7.33
N VAL A 103 24.13 -6.78 6.88
CA VAL A 103 25.45 -7.26 7.32
C VAL A 103 25.61 -7.09 8.83
N PHE A 104 25.19 -5.95 9.38
CA PHE A 104 25.20 -5.70 10.81
C PHE A 104 24.33 -6.68 11.59
N LEU A 105 23.11 -6.98 11.11
CA LEU A 105 22.22 -7.95 11.75
C LEU A 105 22.77 -9.38 11.68
N VAL A 106 23.40 -9.75 10.56
CA VAL A 106 24.11 -11.03 10.42
C VAL A 106 25.25 -11.11 11.42
N TYR A 107 26.09 -10.08 11.52
CA TYR A 107 27.14 -10.01 12.52
C TYR A 107 26.59 -10.14 13.96
N LEU A 108 25.54 -9.38 14.30
CA LEU A 108 24.88 -9.50 15.61
C LEU A 108 24.36 -10.91 15.87
N SER A 109 23.86 -11.62 14.86
CA SER A 109 23.42 -13.02 15.01
C SER A 109 24.54 -13.96 15.46
N PHE A 110 25.81 -13.67 15.11
CA PHE A 110 26.97 -14.41 15.61
C PHE A 110 27.39 -13.97 17.02
N VAL A 111 27.17 -12.70 17.40
CA VAL A 111 27.57 -12.16 18.71
C VAL A 111 26.60 -12.53 19.83
N ILE A 112 25.30 -12.31 19.63
CA ILE A 112 24.26 -12.53 20.67
C ILE A 112 23.36 -13.73 20.38
N GLY A 113 23.65 -14.45 19.29
CA GLY A 113 22.92 -15.64 18.86
C GLY A 113 21.74 -15.34 17.92
N PRO A 114 21.46 -16.21 16.92
CA PRO A 114 20.44 -15.96 15.91
C PRO A 114 19.03 -15.89 16.48
N SER A 115 18.72 -16.66 17.53
CA SER A 115 17.41 -16.61 18.19
C SER A 115 17.15 -15.26 18.85
N MET A 116 18.15 -14.69 19.54
CA MET A 116 18.02 -13.40 20.21
C MET A 116 17.90 -12.27 19.17
N THR A 117 18.75 -12.27 18.14
CA THR A 117 18.67 -11.30 17.05
C THR A 117 17.31 -11.35 16.34
N PHE A 118 16.79 -12.55 16.07
CA PHE A 118 15.47 -12.71 15.46
C PHE A 118 14.34 -12.18 16.36
N LYS A 119 14.38 -12.44 17.67
CA LYS A 119 13.38 -11.90 18.61
C LYS A 119 13.43 -10.38 18.70
N LEU A 120 14.62 -9.78 18.70
CA LEU A 120 14.81 -8.34 18.84
C LEU A 120 14.54 -7.55 17.55
N TYR A 121 14.87 -8.09 16.38
CA TYR A 121 14.77 -7.37 15.11
C TYR A 121 13.82 -8.03 14.12
N GLY A 122 13.85 -9.35 14.01
CA GLY A 122 13.00 -10.11 13.07
C GLY A 122 11.52 -10.02 13.41
N VAL A 123 11.14 -10.35 14.64
CA VAL A 123 9.73 -10.34 15.08
C VAL A 123 9.12 -8.93 14.99
N PRO A 124 9.75 -7.86 15.53
CA PRO A 124 9.22 -6.50 15.36
C PRO A 124 9.14 -6.07 13.90
N TYR A 125 10.11 -6.45 13.05
CA TYR A 125 10.07 -6.15 11.62
C TYR A 125 8.90 -6.86 10.91
N LEU A 126 8.60 -8.12 11.25
CA LEU A 126 7.47 -8.85 10.68
C LEU A 126 6.13 -8.22 11.10
N ILE A 127 5.99 -7.82 12.36
CA ILE A 127 4.80 -7.10 12.84
C ILE A 127 4.66 -5.77 12.10
N PHE A 128 5.75 -5.04 11.96
CA PHE A 128 5.80 -3.77 11.24
C PHE A 128 5.39 -3.93 9.77
N VAL A 129 5.91 -4.93 9.06
CA VAL A 129 5.56 -5.24 7.67
C VAL A 129 4.07 -5.58 7.56
N ALA A 130 3.57 -6.50 8.39
CA ALA A 130 2.16 -6.86 8.45
C ALA A 130 1.26 -5.65 8.62
N TRP A 131 1.62 -4.80 9.57
CA TRP A 131 0.84 -3.62 9.89
C TRP A 131 0.93 -2.54 8.81
N LEU A 132 2.10 -2.36 8.20
CA LEU A 132 2.29 -1.45 7.06
C LEU A 132 1.41 -1.85 5.88
N ASP A 133 1.42 -3.13 5.50
CA ASP A 133 0.59 -3.63 4.40
C ASP A 133 -0.91 -3.48 4.71
N VAL A 134 -1.35 -3.71 5.95
CA VAL A 134 -2.75 -3.45 6.37
C VAL A 134 -3.13 -1.97 6.19
N VAL A 135 -2.32 -1.06 6.73
CA VAL A 135 -2.62 0.38 6.72
C VAL A 135 -2.62 0.92 5.28
N THR A 136 -1.57 0.64 4.51
CA THR A 136 -1.48 1.09 3.12
C THR A 136 -2.59 0.46 2.27
N TYR A 137 -2.96 -0.82 2.47
CA TYR A 137 -4.06 -1.41 1.72
C TYR A 137 -5.41 -0.74 2.04
N LEU A 138 -5.77 -0.60 3.32
CA LEU A 138 -7.08 -0.11 3.77
C LEU A 138 -7.35 1.36 3.43
N HIS A 139 -6.29 2.14 3.20
CA HIS A 139 -6.42 3.50 2.70
C HIS A 139 -6.81 3.60 1.22
N HIS A 140 -6.67 2.52 0.46
CA HIS A 140 -7.00 2.48 -0.97
C HIS A 140 -8.10 1.44 -1.28
N HIS A 141 -8.50 0.63 -0.30
CA HIS A 141 -9.39 -0.53 -0.49
C HIS A 141 -10.38 -0.71 0.68
N GLY A 142 -11.39 -1.54 0.45
CA GLY A 142 -12.32 -2.01 1.47
C GLY A 142 -13.29 -0.95 1.99
N TYR A 143 -13.71 0.01 1.17
CA TYR A 143 -14.87 0.84 1.49
C TYR A 143 -16.18 0.08 1.22
N GLU A 144 -17.27 0.42 1.90
CA GLU A 144 -18.57 -0.26 1.76
C GLU A 144 -19.09 -0.24 0.32
N GLN A 145 -18.82 0.86 -0.39
CA GLN A 145 -19.10 1.01 -1.82
C GLN A 145 -17.78 0.95 -2.60
N LYS A 146 -17.74 0.19 -3.69
CA LYS A 146 -16.55 0.11 -4.53
C LYS A 146 -16.20 1.49 -5.08
N LEU A 147 -14.96 1.90 -4.88
CA LEU A 147 -14.45 3.17 -5.39
C LEU A 147 -13.93 3.00 -6.81
N PRO A 148 -14.13 4.00 -7.68
CA PRO A 148 -13.65 3.94 -9.05
C PRO A 148 -12.13 4.05 -9.10
N TRP A 149 -11.56 3.36 -10.09
CA TRP A 149 -10.22 3.61 -10.60
C TRP A 149 -10.33 4.20 -12.00
N TYR A 150 -9.38 5.07 -12.35
CA TYR A 150 -9.47 5.85 -13.58
C TYR A 150 -8.32 5.54 -14.56
N ARG A 151 -8.60 5.72 -15.84
CA ARG A 151 -7.65 5.69 -16.96
C ARG A 151 -7.80 6.93 -17.83
N GLY A 152 -6.83 7.12 -18.73
CA GLY A 152 -6.96 8.08 -19.82
C GLY A 152 -7.35 9.48 -19.36
N LYS A 153 -8.40 10.03 -19.98
CA LYS A 153 -8.87 11.39 -19.73
C LYS A 153 -9.77 11.52 -18.50
N GLU A 154 -10.31 10.42 -18.00
CA GLU A 154 -11.14 10.39 -16.79
C GLU A 154 -10.33 10.51 -15.51
N TRP A 155 -9.03 10.24 -15.57
CA TRP A 155 -8.14 10.43 -14.43
C TRP A 155 -7.75 11.90 -14.28
N SER A 156 -7.88 12.41 -13.06
CA SER A 156 -7.23 13.64 -12.61
C SER A 156 -6.68 13.45 -11.21
N TYR A 157 -5.67 14.25 -10.84
CA TYR A 157 -5.06 14.20 -9.51
C TYR A 157 -6.11 14.30 -8.38
N LEU A 158 -7.09 15.20 -8.53
CA LEU A 158 -8.16 15.37 -7.55
C LEU A 158 -9.09 14.15 -7.51
N ARG A 159 -9.53 13.63 -8.66
CA ARG A 159 -10.42 12.46 -8.72
C ARG A 159 -9.79 11.23 -8.09
N GLY A 160 -8.51 10.99 -8.35
CA GLY A 160 -7.76 9.90 -7.73
C GLY A 160 -7.52 10.10 -6.24
N GLY A 161 -7.21 11.32 -5.80
CA GLY A 161 -7.01 11.59 -4.37
C GLY A 161 -8.30 11.38 -3.57
N LEU A 162 -9.44 11.75 -4.13
CA LEU A 162 -10.77 11.54 -3.54
C LEU A 162 -11.24 10.08 -3.54
N THR A 163 -10.50 9.13 -4.12
CA THR A 163 -10.80 7.69 -3.99
C THR A 163 -9.98 7.01 -2.90
N THR A 164 -9.10 7.74 -2.22
CA THR A 164 -8.53 7.27 -0.96
C THR A 164 -9.57 7.31 0.17
N ILE A 165 -9.30 6.54 1.23
CA ILE A 165 -10.23 6.29 2.32
C ILE A 165 -9.57 6.68 3.62
N ASP A 166 -10.18 7.63 4.33
CA ASP A 166 -9.80 7.92 5.70
C ASP A 166 -10.17 6.74 6.60
N ARG A 167 -9.30 6.41 7.55
CA ARG A 167 -9.48 5.29 8.49
C ARG A 167 -9.17 5.72 9.91
N ASP A 168 -10.02 5.33 10.85
CA ASP A 168 -9.77 5.51 12.27
C ASP A 168 -9.21 4.22 12.87
N TYR A 169 -7.94 4.25 13.29
CA TYR A 169 -7.24 3.11 13.88
C TYR A 169 -7.27 3.11 15.43
N GLY A 170 -8.10 3.94 16.06
CA GLY A 170 -8.20 3.99 17.53
C GLY A 170 -6.90 4.49 18.16
N ILE A 171 -6.37 3.77 19.16
CA ILE A 171 -5.13 4.16 19.86
C ILE A 171 -3.90 4.19 18.93
N PHE A 172 -3.97 3.48 17.78
CA PHE A 172 -2.86 3.40 16.84
C PHE A 172 -2.74 4.65 15.95
N ASN A 173 -3.73 5.54 15.92
CA ASN A 173 -3.68 6.78 15.14
C ASN A 173 -2.40 7.59 15.45
N GLY A 174 -2.09 7.76 16.74
CA GLY A 174 -0.88 8.48 17.18
C GLY A 174 0.42 7.77 16.76
N ILE A 175 0.46 6.44 16.75
CA ILE A 175 1.65 5.66 16.31
C ILE A 175 1.93 5.89 14.82
N HIS A 176 0.89 6.19 14.05
CA HIS A 176 1.02 6.48 12.63
C HIS A 176 1.10 7.94 12.28
N HIS A 177 1.10 8.83 13.28
CA HIS A 177 1.04 10.28 13.08
C HIS A 177 -0.22 10.71 12.33
N ASP A 178 -1.36 10.12 12.70
CA ASP A 178 -2.69 10.45 12.18
C ASP A 178 -2.82 10.31 10.65
N ILE A 179 -1.97 9.47 10.03
CA ILE A 179 -2.03 9.17 8.59
C ILE A 179 -3.38 8.63 8.12
N GLY A 180 -4.23 8.17 9.05
CA GLY A 180 -5.61 7.80 8.80
C GLY A 180 -6.44 8.91 8.17
N THR A 181 -6.03 10.18 8.22
CA THR A 181 -6.56 11.26 7.37
C THR A 181 -5.94 11.24 5.97
N HIS A 182 -6.05 10.11 5.30
CA HIS A 182 -5.30 9.78 4.09
C HIS A 182 -5.72 10.61 2.88
N VAL A 183 -6.98 11.06 2.81
CA VAL A 183 -7.46 11.93 1.72
C VAL A 183 -6.66 13.22 1.63
N ILE A 184 -6.48 13.91 2.76
CA ILE A 184 -5.69 15.14 2.80
C ILE A 184 -4.21 14.86 2.62
N HIS A 185 -3.72 13.75 3.18
CA HIS A 185 -2.34 13.32 2.93
C HIS A 185 -2.06 13.16 1.42
N HIS A 186 -3.00 12.60 0.66
CA HIS A 186 -2.86 12.43 -0.78
C HIS A 186 -3.05 13.70 -1.59
N LEU A 187 -4.04 14.52 -1.25
CA LEU A 187 -4.32 15.76 -1.96
C LEU A 187 -3.27 16.85 -1.70
N PHE A 188 -2.68 16.84 -0.51
CA PHE A 188 -1.73 17.86 -0.05
C PHE A 188 -0.55 17.22 0.70
N PRO A 189 0.29 16.40 0.03
CA PRO A 189 1.38 15.68 0.67
C PRO A 189 2.48 16.58 1.25
N GLN A 190 2.44 17.88 0.97
CA GLN A 190 3.32 18.90 1.55
C GLN A 190 2.89 19.32 2.96
N ILE A 191 1.62 19.09 3.35
CA ILE A 191 1.16 19.36 4.71
C ILE A 191 1.85 18.36 5.64
N PRO A 192 2.56 18.84 6.67
CA PRO A 192 3.22 17.94 7.58
C PRO A 192 2.21 17.17 8.43
N HIS A 193 2.58 15.96 8.83
CA HIS A 193 1.67 15.02 9.47
C HIS A 193 0.97 15.56 10.73
N TYR A 194 1.66 16.40 11.51
CA TYR A 194 1.13 17.01 12.72
C TYR A 194 0.04 18.07 12.48
N HIS A 195 -0.17 18.50 11.23
CA HIS A 195 -1.29 19.37 10.83
C HIS A 195 -2.37 18.64 10.01
N LEU A 196 -2.24 17.32 9.74
CA LEU A 196 -3.20 16.62 8.88
C LEU A 196 -4.62 16.58 9.47
N VAL A 197 -4.75 16.40 10.79
CA VAL A 197 -6.05 16.41 11.46
C VAL A 197 -6.74 17.77 11.35
N GLU A 198 -5.98 18.86 11.52
CA GLU A 198 -6.47 20.23 11.38
C GLU A 198 -6.87 20.52 9.93
N ALA A 199 -6.00 20.21 8.98
CA ALA A 199 -6.25 20.39 7.55
C ALA A 199 -7.47 19.59 7.08
N THR A 200 -7.67 18.37 7.60
CA THR A 200 -8.85 17.55 7.31
C THR A 200 -10.12 18.21 7.80
N LYS A 201 -10.15 18.71 9.03
CA LYS A 201 -11.30 19.46 9.55
C LYS A 201 -11.62 20.68 8.69
N ALA A 202 -10.61 21.42 8.25
CA ALA A 202 -10.78 22.61 7.41
C ALA A 202 -11.23 22.27 5.97
N ALA A 203 -10.78 21.15 5.42
CA ALA A 203 -11.09 20.75 4.04
C ALA A 203 -12.44 20.05 3.91
N LYS A 204 -12.96 19.41 4.96
CA LYS A 204 -14.25 18.68 4.95
C LYS A 204 -15.41 19.47 4.32
N PRO A 205 -15.68 20.74 4.70
CA PRO A 205 -16.76 21.52 4.09
C PRO A 205 -16.56 21.80 2.60
N VAL A 206 -15.30 21.93 2.16
CA VAL A 206 -14.93 22.19 0.76
C VAL A 206 -15.07 20.94 -0.10
N ILE A 207 -14.64 19.78 0.42
CA ILE A 207 -14.82 18.49 -0.26
C ILE A 207 -16.32 18.11 -0.30
N GLY A 208 -17.08 18.50 0.72
CA GLY A 208 -18.53 18.36 0.78
C GLY A 208 -18.97 16.91 0.64
N LYS A 209 -19.92 16.66 -0.27
CA LYS A 209 -20.53 15.34 -0.49
C LYS A 209 -19.55 14.23 -0.93
N TYR A 210 -18.34 14.59 -1.33
CA TYR A 210 -17.31 13.61 -1.73
C TYR A 210 -16.46 13.12 -0.56
N TYR A 211 -16.56 13.76 0.61
CA TYR A 211 -15.84 13.32 1.80
C TYR A 211 -16.59 12.17 2.46
N ARG A 212 -15.84 11.12 2.82
CA ARG A 212 -16.38 9.92 3.45
C ARG A 212 -15.91 9.89 4.90
N GLU A 213 -16.84 10.13 5.82
CA GLU A 213 -16.52 10.07 7.24
C GLU A 213 -16.09 8.65 7.65
N PRO A 214 -14.91 8.47 8.26
CA PRO A 214 -14.48 7.16 8.72
C PRO A 214 -15.36 6.68 9.87
N LYS A 215 -15.71 5.39 9.86
CA LYS A 215 -16.33 4.73 11.02
C LYS A 215 -15.38 4.84 12.21
N LYS A 216 -15.90 5.34 13.34
CA LYS A 216 -15.11 5.51 14.56
C LYS A 216 -14.71 4.17 15.16
N SER A 217 -13.46 4.07 15.55
CA SER A 217 -12.94 2.92 16.28
C SER A 217 -13.13 3.08 17.78
N GLY A 218 -13.30 1.95 18.48
CA GLY A 218 -12.96 1.89 19.91
C GLY A 218 -11.44 1.96 20.10
N PRO A 219 -10.91 1.53 21.26
CA PRO A 219 -9.46 1.48 21.45
C PRO A 219 -8.74 0.65 20.39
N ILE A 220 -9.33 -0.48 20.00
CA ILE A 220 -8.83 -1.38 18.95
C ILE A 220 -9.79 -1.36 17.75
N PRO A 221 -9.30 -1.20 16.50
CA PRO A 221 -10.14 -0.99 15.33
C PRO A 221 -10.64 -2.31 14.71
N PHE A 222 -11.36 -3.14 15.48
CA PHE A 222 -11.80 -4.48 15.00
C PHE A 222 -12.64 -4.44 13.71
N HIS A 223 -13.39 -3.35 13.48
CA HIS A 223 -14.18 -3.20 12.27
C HIS A 223 -13.33 -3.24 10.99
N LEU A 224 -12.07 -2.79 11.05
CA LEU A 224 -11.16 -2.79 9.89
C LEU A 224 -10.77 -4.20 9.44
N ILE A 225 -10.89 -5.20 10.32
CA ILE A 225 -10.67 -6.61 9.94
C ILE A 225 -11.74 -7.04 8.92
N GLU A 226 -12.99 -6.65 9.13
CA GLU A 226 -14.08 -6.95 8.20
C GLU A 226 -13.87 -6.26 6.85
N ASN A 227 -13.46 -4.98 6.85
CA ASN A 227 -13.11 -4.25 5.64
C ASN A 227 -11.99 -4.95 4.86
N LEU A 228 -10.91 -5.35 5.54
CA LEU A 228 -9.76 -6.04 4.94
C LEU A 228 -10.17 -7.39 4.35
N VAL A 229 -10.85 -8.24 5.14
CA VAL A 229 -11.25 -9.59 4.73
C VAL A 229 -12.24 -9.54 3.57
N SER A 230 -13.21 -8.62 3.61
CA SER A 230 -14.22 -8.49 2.56
C SER A 230 -13.61 -8.01 1.25
N SER A 231 -12.76 -6.99 1.31
CA SER A 231 -12.07 -6.46 0.13
C SER A 231 -11.14 -7.50 -0.50
N MET A 232 -10.35 -8.22 0.30
CA MET A 232 -9.49 -9.31 -0.20
C MET A 232 -10.27 -10.46 -0.85
N LYS A 233 -11.55 -10.65 -0.52
CA LYS A 233 -12.44 -11.64 -1.13
C LYS A 233 -13.17 -11.15 -2.38
N GLN A 234 -13.25 -9.85 -2.59
CA GLN A 234 -14.14 -9.24 -3.59
C GLN A 234 -13.41 -8.40 -4.63
N ASP A 235 -12.20 -7.93 -4.34
CA ASP A 235 -11.47 -6.96 -5.16
C ASP A 235 -10.26 -7.61 -5.83
N HIS A 236 -10.52 -8.40 -6.88
CA HIS A 236 -9.50 -9.23 -7.52
C HIS A 236 -8.87 -8.58 -8.77
N TYR A 237 -9.69 -7.98 -9.62
CA TYR A 237 -9.25 -7.37 -10.88
C TYR A 237 -10.20 -6.25 -11.33
N VAL A 238 -9.83 -5.51 -12.36
CA VAL A 238 -10.70 -4.53 -13.04
C VAL A 238 -10.82 -4.88 -14.53
N SER A 239 -11.94 -4.50 -15.16
CA SER A 239 -12.17 -4.77 -16.59
C SER A 239 -11.04 -4.23 -17.47
N ASN A 240 -10.68 -4.95 -18.52
CA ASN A 240 -9.72 -4.47 -19.52
C ASN A 240 -10.22 -3.23 -20.27
N SER A 241 -11.54 -3.00 -20.33
CA SER A 241 -12.16 -1.88 -21.04
C SER A 241 -12.72 -0.81 -20.09
N GLY A 242 -13.00 0.37 -20.63
CA GLY A 242 -13.55 1.51 -19.90
C GLY A 242 -12.49 2.42 -19.27
N GLU A 243 -12.83 3.71 -19.16
CA GLU A 243 -11.96 4.71 -18.52
C GLU A 243 -12.24 4.90 -17.02
N ILE A 244 -13.44 4.51 -16.56
CA ILE A 244 -13.81 4.43 -15.14
C ILE A 244 -14.14 2.97 -14.85
N VAL A 245 -13.37 2.34 -13.99
CA VAL A 245 -13.51 0.92 -13.68
C VAL A 245 -13.64 0.67 -12.20
N PHE A 246 -14.30 -0.42 -11.85
CA PHE A 246 -14.49 -0.87 -10.48
C PHE A 246 -13.96 -2.29 -10.35
N TYR A 247 -13.52 -2.62 -9.14
CA TYR A 247 -13.07 -3.96 -8.83
C TYR A 247 -14.17 -5.00 -9.07
N GLN A 248 -13.77 -6.14 -9.61
CA GLN A 248 -14.60 -7.31 -9.86
C GLN A 248 -14.09 -8.51 -9.05
N THR A 249 -15.01 -9.44 -8.81
CA THR A 249 -14.78 -10.63 -8.00
C THR A 249 -14.67 -11.84 -8.89
N ASP A 250 -13.55 -12.56 -8.80
CA ASP A 250 -13.44 -13.94 -9.29
C ASP A 250 -14.12 -14.91 -8.30
N PRO A 251 -15.27 -15.51 -8.66
CA PRO A 251 -15.99 -16.44 -7.77
C PRO A 251 -15.26 -17.78 -7.61
N ASN A 252 -14.32 -18.11 -8.50
CA ASN A 252 -13.62 -19.38 -8.49
C ASN A 252 -12.32 -19.35 -7.67
N LEU A 253 -11.84 -18.15 -7.27
CA LEU A 253 -10.54 -18.00 -6.62
C LEU A 253 -10.38 -18.84 -5.34
N PHE A 254 -11.45 -18.96 -4.56
CA PHE A 254 -11.48 -19.75 -3.32
C PHE A 254 -12.37 -20.99 -3.41
N SER A 255 -12.89 -21.29 -4.60
CA SER A 255 -13.67 -22.50 -4.81
C SER A 255 -12.75 -23.73 -4.83
N PRO A 256 -13.16 -24.87 -4.23
CA PRO A 256 -12.40 -26.11 -4.39
C PRO A 256 -12.31 -26.48 -5.87
N PRO A 257 -11.21 -27.13 -6.31
CA PRO A 257 -11.10 -27.59 -7.68
C PRO A 257 -12.31 -28.48 -7.99
N LYS A 258 -13.00 -28.21 -9.11
CA LYS A 258 -14.09 -29.07 -9.58
C LYS A 258 -13.51 -30.47 -9.75
N SER A 259 -14.10 -31.44 -9.04
CA SER A 259 -13.80 -32.86 -9.26
C SER A 259 -14.06 -33.19 -10.72
N ALA A 260 -13.04 -33.67 -11.41
CA ALA A 260 -13.12 -34.17 -12.78
C ALA A 260 -13.89 -35.50 -12.83
#